data_AF-A0A4Q8UPJ1-F1
#
_entry.id   AF-A0A4Q8UPJ1-F1
#
_cell.length_a   1.000
_cell.length_b   1.000
_cell.length_c   1.000
_cell.angle_alpha   90.00
_cell.angle_beta   90.00
_cell.angle_gamma   90.00
#
_symmetry.space_group_name_H-M   'P 1'
#
loop_
_entity.id
_entity.type
_entity.pdbx_description
1 polymer ?
#
loop_
_entity_poly.entity_id
_entity_poly.type
_entity_poly.pdbx_seq_one_letter_code
_entity_poly.pdbx_strand_id
1 'polypeptide(L)'
;MVATTFPGATAVSEVSIYDWPAADGAAGGTPHLHTASAEGYVVQQGTGRLETLDSRGFTSTPLEPGVVLWFTPGTIHRAVNDSGDLRVLVLMQNAGLPENGDAVMTFPPAYLADPAAYSRAAVLAPSDADGGDPGAESAARRRRDLALEGYFALKEAVLDSGPGALAGFHAAAARLVSSRSPDWQEMLAEGAERQAAATRQQLQSLETAESFYLQEARTTMGKRKTSRIYGMCGRIQAWGLSENS
;
A
#
# COMPACT_ATOMS: atom_id res chain seq x y z
N MET A 1 -18.87 4.29 0.48
CA MET A 1 -18.18 4.38 -0.84
C MET A 1 -18.51 3.09 -1.55
N VAL A 2 -18.90 3.08 -2.83
CA VAL A 2 -19.27 1.81 -3.50
C VAL A 2 -18.03 0.93 -3.60
N ALA A 3 -18.10 -0.30 -3.07
CA ALA A 3 -17.01 -1.27 -3.17
C ALA A 3 -16.64 -1.54 -4.63
N THR A 4 -15.35 -1.70 -4.92
CA THR A 4 -14.90 -1.96 -6.29
C THR A 4 -15.43 -3.30 -6.80
N THR A 5 -15.76 -3.35 -8.09
CA THR A 5 -16.13 -4.57 -8.81
C THR A 5 -14.94 -5.17 -9.57
N PHE A 6 -13.75 -4.59 -9.43
CA PHE A 6 -12.54 -5.14 -10.03
C PHE A 6 -12.22 -6.53 -9.43
N PRO A 7 -11.63 -7.46 -10.20
CA PRO A 7 -11.39 -8.83 -9.74
C PRO A 7 -10.72 -8.93 -8.37
N GLY A 8 -11.31 -9.75 -7.49
CA GLY A 8 -10.83 -9.99 -6.13
C GLY A 8 -10.97 -8.79 -5.20
N ALA A 9 -11.74 -7.77 -5.59
CA ALA A 9 -11.75 -6.44 -4.98
C ALA A 9 -10.34 -5.84 -4.83
N THR A 10 -9.50 -6.01 -5.85
CA THR A 10 -8.13 -5.48 -5.88
C THR A 10 -8.12 -4.02 -6.34
N ALA A 11 -7.27 -3.19 -5.75
CA ALA A 11 -6.99 -1.85 -6.26
C ALA A 11 -5.73 -1.87 -7.13
N VAL A 12 -5.73 -1.05 -8.18
CA VAL A 12 -4.60 -0.91 -9.09
C VAL A 12 -4.18 0.56 -9.16
N SER A 13 -2.90 0.81 -8.96
CA SER A 13 -2.32 2.15 -9.10
C SER A 13 -0.94 2.10 -9.72
N GLU A 14 -0.55 3.16 -10.42
CA GLU A 14 0.82 3.35 -10.87
C GLU A 14 1.51 4.25 -9.86
N VAL A 15 2.71 3.87 -9.45
CA VAL A 15 3.52 4.66 -8.51
C VAL A 15 4.86 4.97 -9.16
N SER A 16 5.12 6.27 -9.32
CA SER A 16 6.47 6.77 -9.60
C SER A 16 7.17 6.93 -8.25
N ILE A 17 8.12 6.04 -7.93
CA ILE A 17 8.82 6.06 -6.64
C ILE A 17 9.57 7.38 -6.51
N TYR A 18 9.55 7.98 -5.32
CA TYR A 18 10.22 9.26 -5.12
C TYR A 18 11.70 9.20 -5.51
N ASP A 19 12.13 10.21 -6.24
CA ASP A 19 13.46 10.45 -6.78
C ASP A 19 14.29 11.38 -5.89
N TRP A 20 13.73 11.80 -4.76
CA TRP A 20 14.36 12.71 -3.83
C TRP A 20 15.31 11.98 -2.88
N PRO A 21 16.56 12.42 -2.72
CA PRO A 21 17.45 11.83 -1.72
C PRO A 21 16.91 12.04 -0.30
N ALA A 22 17.18 11.09 0.57
CA ALA A 22 16.98 11.18 2.01
C ALA A 22 18.33 11.34 2.73
N ALA A 23 18.31 11.36 4.08
CA ALA A 23 19.51 11.57 4.90
C ALA A 23 20.57 10.47 4.71
N ASP A 24 20.19 9.27 4.29
CA ASP A 24 21.09 8.17 3.94
C ASP A 24 21.64 8.25 2.51
N GLY A 25 21.35 9.32 1.78
CA GLY A 25 21.75 9.54 0.40
C GLY A 25 20.92 8.78 -0.64
N ALA A 26 20.07 7.83 -0.23
CA ALA A 26 19.24 7.06 -1.14
C ALA A 26 17.92 7.79 -1.44
N ALA A 27 17.45 7.71 -2.69
CA ALA A 27 16.13 8.17 -3.06
C ALA A 27 15.07 7.09 -2.81
N GLY A 28 13.87 7.48 -2.38
CA GLY A 28 12.82 6.49 -2.15
C GLY A 28 11.64 6.95 -1.32
N GLY A 29 10.78 5.98 -1.05
CA GLY A 29 9.51 6.12 -0.35
C GLY A 29 9.59 6.23 1.18
N THR A 30 8.43 6.50 1.76
CA THR A 30 8.15 6.45 3.21
C THR A 30 8.04 4.99 3.64
N PRO A 31 8.89 4.48 4.53
CA PRO A 31 8.77 3.10 4.98
C PRO A 31 7.50 2.90 5.83
N HIS A 32 6.79 1.80 5.58
CA HIS A 32 5.53 1.48 6.24
C HIS A 32 5.23 -0.02 6.15
N LEU A 33 4.20 -0.46 6.87
CA LEU A 33 3.57 -1.78 6.67
C LEU A 33 2.09 -1.61 6.39
N HIS A 34 1.49 -2.64 5.79
CA HIS A 34 0.05 -2.82 5.76
C HIS A 34 -0.36 -3.81 6.87
N THR A 35 -1.48 -3.52 7.54
CA THR A 35 -1.96 -4.30 8.69
C THR A 35 -2.95 -5.41 8.31
N ALA A 36 -3.64 -5.25 7.18
CA ALA A 36 -4.70 -6.17 6.75
C ALA A 36 -4.67 -6.53 5.25
N SER A 37 -3.93 -5.80 4.42
CA SER A 37 -3.86 -6.02 2.97
C SER A 37 -2.47 -6.46 2.53
N ALA A 38 -2.40 -7.43 1.61
CA ALA A 38 -1.19 -7.69 0.86
C ALA A 38 -1.00 -6.63 -0.25
N GLU A 39 0.26 -6.39 -0.60
CA GLU A 39 0.67 -5.46 -1.66
C GLU A 39 1.60 -6.17 -2.63
N GLY A 40 1.44 -5.91 -3.93
CA GLY A 40 2.27 -6.47 -4.98
C GLY A 40 2.77 -5.41 -5.95
N TYR A 41 4.04 -5.50 -6.35
CA TYR A 41 4.67 -4.65 -7.36
C TYR A 41 4.90 -5.42 -8.65
N VAL A 42 4.51 -4.83 -9.76
CA VAL A 42 4.97 -5.20 -11.11
C VAL A 42 5.82 -4.04 -11.61
N VAL A 43 7.13 -4.26 -11.74
CA VAL A 43 8.06 -3.20 -12.16
C VAL A 43 7.91 -2.93 -13.65
N GLN A 44 7.69 -1.66 -14.00
CA GLN A 44 7.43 -1.23 -15.38
C GLN A 44 8.63 -0.51 -16.00
N GLN A 45 9.35 0.28 -15.20
CA GLN A 45 10.44 1.13 -15.68
C GLN A 45 11.45 1.38 -14.55
N GLY A 46 12.70 1.65 -14.93
CA GLY A 46 13.78 2.04 -14.03
C GLY A 46 14.33 0.87 -13.22
N THR A 47 15.26 1.18 -12.33
CA THR A 47 15.89 0.20 -11.44
C THR A 47 15.93 0.69 -10.01
N GLY A 48 15.85 -0.23 -9.07
CA GLY A 48 15.95 0.08 -7.66
C GLY A 48 15.98 -1.16 -6.80
N ARG A 49 15.48 -1.04 -5.58
CA ARG A 49 15.36 -2.15 -4.65
C ARG A 49 14.21 -1.96 -3.68
N LEU A 50 13.58 -3.06 -3.28
CA LEU A 50 12.65 -3.10 -2.17
C LEU A 50 13.40 -3.60 -0.94
N GLU A 51 13.59 -2.73 0.04
CA GLU A 51 14.04 -3.14 1.36
C GLU A 51 12.85 -3.60 2.19
N THR A 52 12.93 -4.78 2.82
CA THR A 52 11.89 -5.29 3.72
C THR A 52 12.45 -5.68 5.08
N LEU A 53 11.62 -5.54 6.12
CA LEU A 53 11.79 -6.19 7.42
C LEU A 53 10.57 -7.10 7.63
N ASP A 54 10.79 -8.41 7.65
CA ASP A 54 9.74 -9.42 7.83
C ASP A 54 10.18 -10.53 8.80
N SER A 55 9.42 -11.62 8.88
CA SER A 55 9.70 -12.76 9.76
C SER A 55 11.04 -13.45 9.47
N ARG A 56 11.69 -13.16 8.34
CA ARG A 56 13.01 -13.64 7.94
C ARG A 56 14.12 -12.61 8.19
N GLY A 57 13.79 -11.43 8.74
CA GLY A 57 14.72 -10.34 9.00
C GLY A 57 14.76 -9.31 7.88
N PHE A 58 15.93 -8.70 7.66
CA PHE A 58 16.14 -7.71 6.60
C PHE A 58 16.44 -8.38 5.25
N THR A 59 15.77 -7.94 4.20
CA THR A 59 16.07 -8.30 2.81
C THR A 59 16.10 -7.05 1.93
N SER A 60 16.94 -7.04 0.89
CA SER A 60 16.97 -6.02 -0.15
C SER A 60 16.84 -6.70 -1.51
N THR A 61 15.64 -6.65 -2.09
CA THR A 61 15.30 -7.33 -3.35
C THR A 61 15.44 -6.36 -4.52
N PRO A 62 16.20 -6.69 -5.58
CA PRO A 62 16.29 -5.86 -6.78
C PRO A 62 14.93 -5.62 -7.44
N LEU A 63 14.73 -4.41 -7.97
CA LEU A 63 13.58 -4.02 -8.78
C LEU A 63 14.07 -3.62 -10.17
N GLU A 64 13.60 -4.32 -11.19
CA GLU A 64 13.88 -4.03 -12.60
C GLU A 64 12.71 -4.53 -13.48
N PRO A 65 12.52 -4.02 -14.71
CA PRO A 65 11.38 -4.38 -15.54
C PRO A 65 11.26 -5.89 -15.74
N GLY A 66 10.05 -6.43 -15.56
CA GLY A 66 9.78 -7.87 -15.59
C GLY A 66 9.77 -8.54 -14.21
N VAL A 67 10.25 -7.87 -13.16
CA VAL A 67 10.12 -8.35 -11.77
C VAL A 67 8.69 -8.15 -11.28
N VAL A 68 8.15 -9.21 -10.67
CA VAL A 68 6.93 -9.18 -9.85
C VAL A 68 7.28 -9.68 -8.45
N LEU A 69 6.83 -8.96 -7.43
CA LEU A 69 6.90 -9.40 -6.04
C LEU A 69 5.62 -9.03 -5.31
N TRP A 70 5.37 -9.71 -4.19
CA TRP A 70 4.28 -9.38 -3.29
C TRP A 70 4.68 -9.70 -1.85
N PHE A 71 4.06 -8.99 -0.93
CA PHE A 71 4.31 -9.15 0.49
C PHE A 71 3.00 -9.02 1.27
N THR A 72 2.95 -9.74 2.38
CA THR A 72 1.75 -9.88 3.22
C THR A 72 1.71 -8.82 4.32
N PRO A 73 0.57 -8.66 5.01
CA PRO A 73 0.47 -7.82 6.18
C PRO A 73 1.58 -8.06 7.20
N GLY A 74 2.04 -7.00 7.85
CA GLY A 74 3.12 -7.03 8.84
C GLY A 74 4.53 -6.82 8.25
N THR A 75 4.71 -6.98 6.94
CA THR A 75 5.98 -6.66 6.28
C THR A 75 6.19 -5.15 6.21
N ILE A 76 7.22 -4.67 6.90
CA ILE A 76 7.69 -3.30 6.75
C ILE A 76 8.48 -3.24 5.46
N HIS A 77 8.21 -2.25 4.61
CA HIS A 77 8.91 -2.12 3.34
C HIS A 77 9.27 -0.66 3.02
N ARG A 78 10.33 -0.49 2.24
CA ARG A 78 10.79 0.77 1.66
C ARG A 78 11.21 0.54 0.21
N ALA A 79 10.56 1.20 -0.73
CA ALA A 79 11.02 1.26 -2.11
C ALA A 79 12.15 2.30 -2.24
N VAL A 80 13.29 1.87 -2.80
CA VAL A 80 14.45 2.71 -3.09
C VAL A 80 14.58 2.83 -4.61
N ASN A 81 14.73 4.06 -5.08
CA ASN A 81 14.80 4.42 -6.49
C ASN A 81 16.26 4.72 -6.86
N ASP A 82 16.96 3.73 -7.43
CA ASP A 82 18.38 3.86 -7.75
C ASP A 82 18.60 4.57 -9.10
N SER A 83 17.67 4.42 -10.06
CA SER A 83 17.78 5.05 -11.39
C SER A 83 17.19 6.47 -11.48
N GLY A 84 16.40 6.88 -10.48
CA GLY A 84 15.65 8.14 -10.48
C GLY A 84 14.30 8.09 -11.22
N ASP A 85 14.05 7.06 -12.03
CA ASP A 85 12.83 6.92 -12.84
C ASP A 85 12.04 5.63 -12.55
N LEU A 86 12.29 4.97 -11.40
CA LEU A 86 11.61 3.76 -10.99
C LEU A 86 10.08 3.93 -10.93
N ARG A 87 9.39 3.07 -11.69
CA ARG A 87 7.93 3.05 -11.79
C ARG A 87 7.40 1.64 -11.64
N VAL A 88 6.39 1.49 -10.79
CA VAL A 88 5.74 0.21 -10.52
C VAL A 88 4.23 0.31 -10.71
N LEU A 89 3.61 -0.77 -11.16
CA LEU A 89 2.19 -1.00 -10.97
C LEU A 89 2.02 -1.67 -9.61
N VAL A 90 1.20 -1.07 -8.75
CA VAL A 90 0.87 -1.58 -7.43
C VAL A 90 -0.50 -2.24 -7.48
N LEU A 91 -0.54 -3.48 -7.01
CA LEU A 91 -1.74 -4.28 -6.79
C LEU A 91 -1.99 -4.34 -5.28
N MET A 92 -3.08 -3.73 -4.83
CA MET A 92 -3.45 -3.72 -3.42
C MET A 92 -4.64 -4.65 -3.18
N GLN A 93 -4.47 -5.61 -2.28
CA GLN A 93 -5.59 -6.41 -1.80
C GLN A 93 -6.60 -5.52 -1.05
N ASN A 94 -7.89 -5.91 -1.08
CA ASN A 94 -8.95 -5.25 -0.31
C ASN A 94 -9.03 -3.74 -0.59
N ALA A 95 -9.19 -3.37 -1.86
CA ALA A 95 -9.34 -1.99 -2.30
C ALA A 95 -10.24 -1.20 -1.35
N GLY A 96 -9.76 -0.05 -0.88
CA GLY A 96 -10.41 0.77 0.13
C GLY A 96 -9.76 0.68 1.50
N LEU A 97 -9.22 -0.47 1.93
CA LEU A 97 -8.55 -0.57 3.23
C LEU A 97 -7.29 0.33 3.31
N PRO A 98 -6.38 0.31 2.32
CA PRO A 98 -5.23 1.22 2.30
C PRO A 98 -5.59 2.69 2.38
N GLU A 99 -6.60 3.10 1.62
CA GLU A 99 -7.13 4.46 1.62
C GLU A 99 -7.80 4.84 2.96
N ASN A 100 -8.25 3.85 3.73
CA ASN A 100 -8.89 4.00 5.03
C ASN A 100 -7.96 3.65 6.20
N GLY A 101 -6.65 3.66 5.98
CA GLY A 101 -5.64 3.69 7.03
C GLY A 101 -5.13 2.32 7.47
N ASP A 102 -5.16 1.31 6.60
CA ASP A 102 -4.52 0.02 6.91
C ASP A 102 -2.99 0.08 6.94
N ALA A 103 -2.42 1.17 6.42
CA ALA A 103 -0.99 1.41 6.38
C ALA A 103 -0.50 2.18 7.62
N VAL A 104 0.57 1.65 8.22
CA VAL A 104 1.25 2.28 9.37
C VAL A 104 2.70 2.58 9.03
N MET A 105 3.06 3.87 9.06
CA MET A 105 4.42 4.35 8.81
C MET A 105 5.32 4.08 10.01
N THR A 106 6.60 3.85 9.75
CA THR A 106 7.62 3.53 10.77
C THR A 106 8.09 4.76 11.55
N PHE A 107 7.17 5.59 12.03
CA PHE A 107 7.54 6.74 12.87
C PHE A 107 8.18 6.29 14.20
N PRO A 108 8.99 7.14 14.85
CA PRO A 108 9.56 6.85 16.16
C PRO A 108 8.50 6.53 17.22
N PRO A 109 8.83 5.75 18.27
CA PRO A 109 7.86 5.27 19.27
C PRO A 109 6.98 6.34 19.91
N ALA A 110 7.50 7.56 20.10
CA ALA A 110 6.75 8.67 20.68
C ALA A 110 5.52 9.06 19.84
N TYR A 111 5.58 8.92 18.51
CA TYR A 111 4.45 9.16 17.63
C TYR A 111 3.47 7.98 17.63
N LEU A 112 3.98 6.74 17.69
CA LEU A 112 3.15 5.54 17.67
C LEU A 112 2.35 5.33 18.97
N ALA A 113 2.78 5.96 20.07
CA ALA A 113 2.11 5.90 21.37
C ALA A 113 0.87 6.82 21.49
N ASP A 114 0.76 7.85 20.64
CA ASP A 114 -0.33 8.82 20.64
C ASP A 114 -1.00 8.87 19.24
N PRO A 115 -2.23 8.34 19.09
CA PRO A 115 -2.96 8.38 17.82
C PRO A 115 -3.11 9.79 17.22
N ALA A 116 -3.20 10.83 18.07
CA ALA A 116 -3.32 12.21 17.60
C ALA A 116 -1.98 12.74 17.07
N ALA A 117 -0.87 12.43 17.74
CA ALA A 117 0.47 12.74 17.24
C ALA A 117 0.78 12.01 15.93
N TYR A 118 0.46 10.71 15.87
CA TYR A 118 0.59 9.92 14.65
C TYR A 118 -0.19 10.55 13.49
N SER A 119 -1.47 10.84 13.70
CA SER A 119 -2.34 11.42 12.67
C SER A 119 -1.82 12.76 12.14
N ARG A 120 -1.39 13.67 13.03
CA ARG A 120 -0.81 14.97 12.63
C ARG A 120 0.46 14.82 11.80
N ALA A 121 1.29 13.81 12.08
CA ALA A 121 2.53 13.57 11.35
C ALA A 121 2.31 12.81 10.03
N ALA A 122 1.29 11.95 9.96
CA ALA A 122 1.02 11.10 8.80
C ALA A 122 0.19 11.80 7.70
N VAL A 123 -0.67 12.75 8.09
CA VAL A 123 -1.62 13.37 7.16
C VAL A 123 -0.91 14.27 6.15
N LEU A 124 -1.31 14.14 4.89
CA LEU A 124 -1.00 15.10 3.83
C LEU A 124 -2.30 15.70 3.33
N ALA A 125 -2.33 17.02 3.12
CA ALA A 125 -3.44 17.63 2.41
C ALA A 125 -3.49 17.10 0.97
N PRO A 126 -4.68 16.79 0.41
CA PRO A 126 -4.79 16.45 -1.00
C PRO A 126 -4.21 17.56 -1.86
N SER A 127 -3.24 17.20 -2.71
CA SER A 127 -2.58 18.14 -3.63
C SER A 127 -2.17 17.39 -4.89
N ASP A 128 -2.19 18.11 -6.02
CA ASP A 128 -1.68 17.60 -7.29
C ASP A 128 -0.15 17.52 -7.23
N ALA A 129 0.38 16.30 -7.23
CA ALA A 129 1.81 16.06 -7.16
C ALA A 129 2.57 16.54 -8.41
N ASP A 130 1.85 16.84 -9.49
CA ASP A 130 2.40 17.39 -10.74
C ASP A 130 2.19 18.90 -10.86
N GLY A 131 1.43 19.49 -9.94
CA GLY A 131 1.13 20.92 -9.90
C GLY A 131 2.28 21.79 -9.40
N GLY A 132 3.37 21.19 -8.91
CA GLY A 132 4.58 21.91 -8.47
C GLY A 132 4.42 22.69 -7.17
N ASP A 133 3.46 22.35 -6.31
CA ASP A 133 3.28 22.96 -4.99
C ASP A 133 4.46 22.63 -4.04
N PRO A 134 5.35 23.60 -3.72
CA PRO A 134 6.51 23.35 -2.88
C PRO A 134 6.14 23.00 -1.43
N GLY A 135 4.99 23.46 -0.95
CA GLY A 135 4.49 23.20 0.40
C GLY A 135 4.05 21.74 0.57
N ALA A 136 3.29 21.23 -0.41
CA ALA A 136 2.87 19.83 -0.45
C ALA A 136 4.06 18.87 -0.60
N GLU A 137 5.01 19.17 -1.50
CA GLU A 137 6.24 18.39 -1.64
C GLU A 137 7.04 18.35 -0.32
N SER A 138 7.24 19.52 0.30
CA SER A 138 7.96 19.62 1.56
C SER A 138 7.28 18.83 2.68
N ALA A 139 5.95 18.79 2.71
CA ALA A 139 5.19 17.98 3.66
C ALA A 139 5.39 16.47 3.42
N ALA A 140 5.35 16.02 2.16
CA ALA A 140 5.62 14.63 1.81
C ALA A 140 7.04 14.19 2.21
N ARG A 141 8.05 15.04 1.96
CA ARG A 141 9.44 14.80 2.37
C ARG A 141 9.58 14.70 3.89
N ARG A 142 9.01 15.64 4.66
CA ARG A 142 9.04 15.59 6.14
C ARG A 142 8.44 14.30 6.69
N ARG A 143 7.30 13.87 6.13
CA ARG A 143 6.64 12.62 6.52
C ARG A 143 7.55 11.41 6.24
N ARG A 144 8.14 11.36 5.05
CA ARG A 144 9.08 10.30 4.66
C ARG A 144 10.28 10.26 5.61
N ASP A 145 10.90 11.40 5.84
CA ASP A 145 12.14 11.48 6.63
C ASP A 145 11.90 11.05 8.09
N LEU A 146 10.76 11.44 8.68
CA LEU A 146 10.36 10.95 10.00
C LEU A 146 10.16 9.42 10.04
N ALA A 147 9.57 8.83 8.99
CA ALA A 147 9.45 7.38 8.92
C ALA A 147 10.80 6.68 8.73
N LEU A 148 11.74 7.32 8.03
CA LEU A 148 13.09 6.78 7.87
C LEU A 148 13.84 6.71 9.20
N GLU A 149 13.68 7.70 10.09
CA GLU A 149 14.27 7.66 11.44
C GLU A 149 13.88 6.38 12.19
N GLY A 150 12.58 6.06 12.27
CA GLY A 150 12.14 4.84 12.94
C GLY A 150 12.44 3.57 12.14
N TYR A 151 12.43 3.63 10.81
CA TYR A 151 12.84 2.50 9.97
C TYR A 151 14.29 2.08 10.22
N PHE A 152 15.22 3.03 10.33
CA PHE A 152 16.62 2.70 10.57
C PHE A 152 16.83 2.07 11.95
N ALA A 153 16.16 2.58 12.99
CA ALA A 153 16.17 1.95 14.31
C ALA A 153 15.61 0.52 14.28
N LEU A 154 14.51 0.29 13.55
CA LEU A 154 13.93 -1.05 13.39
C LEU A 154 14.86 -1.98 12.60
N LYS A 155 15.47 -1.50 11.51
CA LYS A 155 16.43 -2.25 10.70
C LYS A 155 17.65 -2.65 11.51
N GLU A 156 18.21 -1.73 12.28
CA GLU A 156 19.34 -1.99 13.19
C GLU A 156 18.98 -3.06 14.22
N ALA A 157 17.84 -2.91 14.90
CA ALA A 157 17.39 -3.87 15.89
C ALA A 157 17.13 -5.27 15.29
N VAL A 158 16.62 -5.35 14.05
CA VAL A 158 16.43 -6.63 13.34
C VAL A 158 17.77 -7.26 12.95
N LEU A 159 18.76 -6.47 12.54
CA LEU A 159 20.09 -6.98 12.19
C LEU A 159 20.86 -7.48 13.43
N ASP A 160 20.70 -6.82 14.57
CA ASP A 160 21.36 -7.17 15.83
C ASP A 160 20.66 -8.35 16.56
N SER A 161 19.35 -8.23 16.75
CA SER A 161 18.57 -9.10 17.64
C SER A 161 17.55 -9.98 16.91
N GLY A 162 17.50 -9.92 15.57
CA GLY A 162 16.60 -10.72 14.73
C GLY A 162 15.17 -10.17 14.63
N PRO A 163 14.30 -10.86 13.87
CA PRO A 163 12.96 -10.37 13.52
C PRO A 163 12.02 -10.18 14.73
N GLY A 164 12.32 -10.77 15.89
CA GLY A 164 11.59 -10.55 17.13
C GLY A 164 11.59 -9.09 17.60
N ALA A 165 12.57 -8.29 17.18
CA ALA A 165 12.65 -6.86 17.47
C ALA A 165 11.45 -6.06 16.92
N LEU A 166 10.72 -6.58 15.93
CA LEU A 166 9.55 -5.91 15.34
C LEU A 166 8.29 -5.96 16.21
N ALA A 167 8.26 -6.82 17.24
CA ALA A 167 7.05 -7.09 18.03
C ALA A 167 6.44 -5.81 18.65
N GLY A 168 7.30 -4.91 19.16
CA GLY A 168 6.85 -3.63 19.74
C GLY A 168 6.19 -2.72 18.72
N PHE A 169 6.73 -2.66 17.50
CA PHE A 169 6.17 -1.88 16.40
C PHE A 169 4.83 -2.47 15.92
N HIS A 170 4.76 -3.79 15.71
CA HIS A 170 3.52 -4.46 15.31
C HIS A 170 2.40 -4.27 16.33
N ALA A 171 2.71 -4.35 17.63
CA ALA A 171 1.74 -4.09 18.69
C ALA A 171 1.25 -2.62 18.68
N ALA A 172 2.13 -1.66 18.40
CA ALA A 172 1.75 -0.26 18.30
C ALA A 172 0.88 0.01 17.05
N ALA A 173 1.25 -0.56 15.90
CA ALA A 173 0.47 -0.49 14.68
C ALA A 173 -0.95 -1.05 14.89
N ALA A 174 -1.07 -2.23 15.50
CA ALA A 174 -2.37 -2.83 15.82
C ALA A 174 -3.24 -1.93 16.72
N ARG A 175 -2.65 -1.28 17.73
CA ARG A 175 -3.37 -0.33 18.58
C ARG A 175 -3.88 0.87 17.79
N LEU A 176 -3.03 1.47 16.95
CA LEU A 176 -3.39 2.65 16.15
C LEU A 176 -4.58 2.40 15.21
N VAL A 177 -4.67 1.19 14.66
CA VAL A 177 -5.72 0.86 13.68
C VAL A 177 -6.95 0.17 14.27
N SER A 178 -6.88 -0.28 15.54
CA SER A 178 -7.93 -1.09 16.15
C SER A 178 -9.35 -0.51 16.06
N SER A 179 -9.50 0.81 16.19
CA SER A 179 -10.80 1.48 16.10
C SER A 179 -11.40 1.48 14.68
N ARG A 180 -10.59 1.20 13.65
CA ARG A 180 -11.00 1.15 12.24
C ARG A 180 -11.46 -0.23 11.80
N SER A 181 -11.18 -1.27 12.60
CA SER A 181 -11.49 -2.64 12.23
C SER A 181 -12.97 -2.89 11.90
N PRO A 182 -13.96 -2.32 12.60
CA PRO A 182 -15.36 -2.50 12.23
C PRO A 182 -15.65 -2.01 10.79
N ASP A 183 -15.23 -0.80 10.45
CA ASP A 183 -15.43 -0.24 9.09
C ASP A 183 -14.73 -1.10 8.02
N TRP A 184 -13.55 -1.65 8.34
CA TRP A 184 -12.83 -2.53 7.42
C TRP A 184 -13.53 -3.88 7.21
N GLN A 185 -14.22 -4.40 8.23
CA GLN A 185 -15.02 -5.62 8.07
C GLN A 185 -16.17 -5.39 7.09
N GLU A 186 -16.82 -4.23 7.15
CA GLU A 186 -17.86 -3.85 6.17
C GLU A 186 -17.27 -3.76 4.76
N MET A 187 -16.10 -3.11 4.60
CA MET A 187 -15.42 -3.02 3.31
C MET A 187 -15.03 -4.40 2.74
N LEU A 188 -14.54 -5.31 3.59
CA LEU A 188 -14.22 -6.68 3.21
C LEU A 188 -15.48 -7.44 2.76
N ALA A 189 -16.56 -7.34 3.56
CA ALA A 189 -17.84 -7.99 3.29
C ALA A 189 -18.42 -7.52 1.95
N GLU A 190 -18.36 -6.22 1.67
CA GLU A 190 -18.87 -5.64 0.43
C GLU A 190 -17.99 -5.90 -0.79
N GLY A 191 -16.68 -6.05 -0.60
CA GLY A 191 -15.69 -6.27 -1.64
C GLY A 191 -15.35 -7.74 -1.85
N ALA A 192 -14.17 -8.16 -1.35
CA ALA A 192 -13.59 -9.45 -1.68
C ALA A 192 -14.46 -10.64 -1.23
N GLU A 193 -15.13 -10.53 -0.07
CA GLU A 193 -15.99 -11.60 0.43
C GLU A 193 -17.22 -11.78 -0.46
N ARG A 194 -17.90 -10.68 -0.84
CA ARG A 194 -19.03 -10.72 -1.77
C ARG A 194 -18.65 -11.37 -3.10
N GLN A 195 -17.50 -10.99 -3.67
CA GLN A 195 -17.04 -11.57 -4.94
C GLN A 195 -16.75 -13.06 -4.80
N ALA A 196 -16.06 -13.49 -3.73
CA ALA A 196 -15.79 -14.90 -3.47
C ALA A 196 -17.10 -15.71 -3.25
N ALA A 197 -18.09 -15.13 -2.57
CA ALA A 197 -19.40 -15.75 -2.39
C ALA A 197 -20.15 -15.91 -3.72
N ALA A 198 -20.09 -14.92 -4.61
CA ALA A 198 -20.67 -15.00 -5.95
C ALA A 198 -20.02 -16.13 -6.76
N THR A 199 -18.68 -16.25 -6.76
CA THR A 199 -17.98 -17.36 -7.42
C THR A 199 -18.41 -18.72 -6.86
N ARG A 200 -18.61 -18.83 -5.53
CA ARG A 200 -19.11 -20.07 -4.92
C ARG A 200 -20.48 -20.48 -5.47
N GLN A 201 -21.41 -19.54 -5.62
CA GLN A 201 -22.73 -19.81 -6.21
C GLN A 201 -22.62 -20.22 -7.68
N GLN A 202 -21.76 -19.57 -8.45
CA GLN A 202 -21.51 -19.92 -9.85
C GLN A 202 -20.96 -21.34 -10.00
N LEU A 203 -20.04 -21.75 -9.11
CA LEU A 203 -19.54 -23.12 -9.08
C LEU A 203 -20.67 -24.14 -8.82
N GLN A 204 -21.59 -23.84 -7.90
CA GLN A 204 -22.75 -24.69 -7.64
C GLN A 204 -23.69 -24.80 -8.85
N SER A 205 -23.94 -23.71 -9.58
CA SER A 205 -24.71 -23.76 -10.83
C SER A 205 -24.00 -24.56 -11.92
N LEU A 206 -22.67 -24.46 -12.01
CA LEU A 206 -21.89 -25.24 -12.97
C LEU A 206 -21.93 -26.75 -12.69
N GLU A 207 -21.99 -27.17 -11.41
CA GLU A 207 -22.15 -28.58 -11.03
C GLU A 207 -23.44 -29.20 -11.59
N THR A 208 -24.49 -28.39 -11.78
CA THR A 208 -25.78 -28.82 -12.36
C THR A 208 -25.96 -28.42 -13.82
N ALA A 209 -24.91 -27.90 -14.47
CA ALA A 209 -24.92 -27.35 -15.83
C ALA A 209 -25.93 -26.20 -16.04
N GLU A 210 -26.27 -25.47 -14.97
CA GLU A 210 -27.08 -24.26 -15.03
C GLU A 210 -26.24 -23.06 -15.47
N SER A 211 -26.74 -22.31 -16.47
CA SER A 211 -25.99 -21.25 -17.13
C SER A 211 -26.67 -19.87 -17.07
N PHE A 212 -27.72 -19.71 -16.27
CA PHE A 212 -28.52 -18.46 -16.24
C PHE A 212 -27.64 -17.24 -15.90
N TYR A 213 -26.71 -17.39 -14.95
CA TYR A 213 -25.83 -16.29 -14.53
C TYR A 213 -24.86 -15.84 -15.64
N LEU A 214 -24.56 -16.68 -16.64
CA LEU A 214 -23.71 -16.31 -17.77
C LEU A 214 -24.40 -15.30 -18.69
N GLN A 215 -25.73 -15.21 -18.66
CA GLN A 215 -26.49 -14.23 -19.43
C GLN A 215 -26.32 -12.80 -18.87
N GLU A 216 -25.91 -12.67 -17.60
CA GLU A 216 -25.64 -11.39 -16.92
C GLU A 216 -24.20 -10.87 -17.18
N ALA A 217 -23.42 -11.57 -18.01
CA ALA A 217 -22.04 -11.21 -18.32
C ALA A 217 -21.97 -9.83 -18.99
N ARG A 218 -21.06 -8.98 -18.50
CA ARG A 218 -20.87 -7.61 -18.95
C ARG A 218 -19.41 -7.21 -18.95
N THR A 219 -19.08 -6.22 -19.78
CA THR A 219 -17.74 -5.60 -19.81
C THR A 219 -17.75 -4.32 -18.99
N THR A 220 -16.85 -4.22 -18.01
CA THR A 220 -16.64 -3.02 -17.18
C THR A 220 -15.26 -2.44 -17.48
N MET A 221 -15.15 -1.12 -17.63
CA MET A 221 -13.89 -0.42 -17.90
C MET A 221 -13.63 0.66 -16.86
N GLY A 222 -12.43 0.67 -16.28
CA GLY A 222 -11.93 1.76 -15.46
C GLY A 222 -10.94 2.66 -16.20
N LYS A 223 -10.85 3.93 -15.81
CA LYS A 223 -9.89 4.91 -16.36
C LYS A 223 -8.97 5.45 -15.28
N ARG A 224 -7.74 5.82 -15.65
CA ARG A 224 -6.82 6.52 -14.73
C ARG A 224 -7.38 7.88 -14.36
N LYS A 225 -7.17 8.27 -13.10
CA LYS A 225 -7.34 9.67 -12.67
C LYS A 225 -6.34 10.56 -13.43
N THR A 226 -6.68 11.83 -13.63
CA THR A 226 -5.89 12.76 -14.45
C THR A 226 -4.59 13.20 -13.78
N SER A 227 -4.59 13.44 -12.47
CA SER A 227 -3.43 13.89 -11.71
C SER A 227 -2.91 12.84 -10.74
N ARG A 228 -1.61 12.93 -10.46
CA ARG A 228 -0.95 12.16 -9.39
C ARG A 228 -1.14 12.84 -8.04
N ILE A 229 -1.13 12.06 -6.97
CA ILE A 229 -1.10 12.56 -5.59
C ILE A 229 0.14 12.05 -4.85
N TYR A 230 0.54 12.71 -3.77
CA TYR A 230 1.63 12.26 -2.92
C TYR A 230 1.21 11.06 -2.06
N GLY A 231 1.82 9.91 -2.31
CA GLY A 231 1.63 8.67 -1.55
C GLY A 231 2.78 8.36 -0.59
N MET A 232 2.79 7.15 -0.04
CA MET A 232 3.87 6.68 0.84
C MET A 232 5.12 6.36 0.04
N CYS A 233 5.01 5.46 -0.94
CA CYS A 233 6.16 5.05 -1.78
C CYS A 233 6.57 6.07 -2.84
N GLY A 234 5.63 6.90 -3.31
CA GLY A 234 5.87 7.79 -4.43
C GLY A 234 4.65 8.60 -4.84
N ARG A 235 4.71 9.15 -6.05
CA ARG A 235 3.57 9.83 -6.68
C ARG A 235 2.62 8.78 -7.26
N ILE A 236 1.39 8.74 -6.78
CA ILE A 236 0.40 7.69 -7.09
C ILE A 236 -0.61 8.20 -8.11
N GLN A 237 -0.90 7.40 -9.14
CA GLN A 237 -2.02 7.57 -10.05
C GLN A 237 -2.90 6.33 -10.04
N ALA A 238 -4.05 6.41 -9.38
CA ALA A 238 -5.01 5.31 -9.30
C ALA A 238 -5.91 5.22 -10.53
N TRP A 239 -6.39 4.01 -10.84
CA TRP A 239 -7.54 3.83 -11.73
C TRP A 239 -8.85 3.94 -10.94
N GLY A 240 -9.86 4.59 -11.53
CA GLY A 240 -11.25 4.50 -11.07
C GLY A 240 -11.83 3.18 -11.52
N LEU A 241 -11.96 2.22 -10.59
CA LEU A 241 -12.34 0.84 -10.85
C LEU A 241 -13.73 0.49 -10.27
N SER A 242 -14.70 1.38 -10.45
CA SER A 242 -16.11 1.09 -10.14
C SER A 242 -16.87 0.78 -11.42
N GLU A 243 -17.92 -0.05 -11.32
CA GLU A 243 -18.95 -0.03 -12.35
C GLU A 243 -19.52 1.38 -12.43
N ASN A 244 -19.32 2.04 -13.57
CA ASN A 244 -20.20 3.13 -13.94
C ASN A 244 -21.55 2.47 -14.24
N SER A 245 -22.53 2.71 -13.38
CA SER A 245 -23.94 2.46 -13.68
C SER A 245 -24.36 3.18 -14.96
#